data_AF-A0A176S714-F1
#
_entry.id   AF-A0A176S714-F1
#
_cell.length_a   1.000
_cell.length_b   1.000
_cell.length_c   1.000
_cell.angle_alpha   90.00
_cell.angle_beta   90.00
_cell.angle_gamma   90.00
#
_symmetry.space_group_name_H-M   'P 1'
#
loop_
_entity.id
_entity.type
_entity.pdbx_description
1 polymer ?
#
loop_
_entity_poly.entity_id
_entity_poly.type
_entity_poly.pdbx_seq_one_letter_code
_entity_poly.pdbx_strand_id
1 'polypeptide(L)'
;MGLAHLKADGHWEVFNRDNSDLPDNKIIALLSDDQGGVWVGTESDGLAHLKADGNWEWFDTDKSGLPYNYIWTLVSDDQGGVWVGTHGGGLAHLTFGQQQSGKRAAIIITGGPNTPRNELWDTATSISNHIYKMLIGRGFVNTEIYYLSPQDWADFNGDGFNDRIVDAPRPQRQLIIEDVRTVLEEVKEPGKLDQPLYFFYIGHGGEGKLHLADFVDIEAAELKALLDDYQAVTGSQVVIVVDACHSGSFMPTLAAENRAVLTSSKAEEKSFFFEKQGWSRFLASSLFQGRHFFDAFFDARRDHEHLLGKNLPGFQENGRTQTPMFDDNGDGVSSQDGQWLKQVKINGDFVTADITLAVTGLTESANLSVDQVFSLKARASTASGQVERVWAVIRPPKMNLVLDSNGTPILAYPRAMLSPKASEGTLWESSWNEAIYNGDYEITFYAEDNEGNIASSDETVMITVSGGLAPPDSSAIEIILEKDRYQRGESFQVSLREHLNW
;
A
#
# COMPACT_ATOMS: atom_id res chain seq x y z
N MET A 1 39.94 -11.23 17.37
CA MET A 1 38.65 -11.15 18.09
C MET A 1 37.58 -11.44 17.08
N GLY A 2 36.49 -12.13 17.45
CA GLY A 2 35.44 -12.54 16.52
C GLY A 2 34.69 -13.77 17.01
N LEU A 3 33.84 -14.34 16.15
CA LEU A 3 33.10 -15.58 16.38
C LEU A 3 33.92 -16.77 15.87
N ALA A 4 34.03 -17.84 16.66
CA ALA A 4 34.67 -19.08 16.25
C ALA A 4 33.69 -20.25 16.35
N HIS A 5 33.63 -21.06 15.30
CA HIS A 5 32.77 -22.24 15.19
C HIS A 5 33.63 -23.48 14.98
N LEU A 6 33.57 -24.44 15.91
CA LEU A 6 34.19 -25.76 15.74
C LEU A 6 33.23 -26.67 14.98
N LYS A 7 33.62 -27.02 13.75
CA LYS A 7 32.81 -27.88 12.88
C LYS A 7 32.93 -29.33 13.32
N ALA A 8 31.97 -30.15 12.88
CA ALA A 8 31.86 -31.55 13.28
C ALA A 8 33.07 -32.43 12.84
N ASP A 9 33.77 -32.01 11.79
CA ASP A 9 35.00 -32.64 11.30
C ASP A 9 36.28 -32.14 12.03
N GLY A 10 36.12 -31.25 13.01
CA GLY A 10 37.18 -30.78 13.89
C GLY A 10 37.93 -29.55 13.39
N HIS A 11 37.55 -28.93 12.26
CA HIS A 11 38.16 -27.66 11.85
C HIS A 11 37.48 -26.46 12.52
N TRP A 12 38.27 -25.43 12.80
CA TRP A 12 37.77 -24.13 13.25
C TRP A 12 37.49 -23.23 12.06
N GLU A 13 36.28 -22.70 12.03
CA GLU A 13 35.89 -21.58 11.18
C GLU A 13 35.84 -20.33 12.05
N VAL A 14 36.37 -19.21 11.56
CA VAL A 14 36.48 -17.97 12.33
C VAL A 14 35.95 -16.80 11.50
N PHE A 15 34.98 -16.09 12.08
CA PHE A 15 34.32 -14.92 11.51
C PHE A 15 34.72 -13.66 12.26
N ASN A 16 35.08 -12.62 11.52
CA ASN A 16 35.43 -11.29 12.01
C ASN A 16 35.14 -10.24 10.92
N ARG A 17 35.25 -8.96 11.27
CA ARG A 17 35.03 -7.83 10.36
C ARG A 17 35.90 -7.84 9.10
N ASP A 18 37.06 -8.51 9.13
CA ASP A 18 37.99 -8.53 8.00
C ASP A 18 37.68 -9.64 6.99
N ASN A 19 36.92 -10.67 7.40
CA ASN A 19 36.66 -11.86 6.59
C ASN A 19 35.18 -12.27 6.48
N SER A 20 34.28 -11.48 7.05
CA SER A 20 32.83 -11.67 7.00
C SER A 20 32.10 -10.35 7.22
N ASP A 21 30.79 -10.31 6.96
CA ASP A 21 29.95 -9.14 7.23
C ASP A 21 29.49 -9.07 8.71
N LEU A 22 30.27 -9.64 9.62
CA LEU A 22 30.07 -9.46 11.06
C LEU A 22 30.33 -7.99 11.43
N PRO A 23 29.42 -7.29 12.11
CA PRO A 23 29.55 -5.83 12.29
C PRO A 23 30.60 -5.46 13.34
N ASP A 24 30.78 -6.26 14.39
CA ASP A 24 31.78 -6.05 15.44
C ASP A 24 32.43 -7.38 15.86
N ASN A 25 33.74 -7.32 16.13
CA ASN A 25 34.56 -8.45 16.55
C ASN A 25 34.36 -8.81 18.04
N LYS A 26 33.72 -7.96 18.82
CA LYS A 26 33.41 -8.21 20.23
C LYS A 26 32.01 -8.80 20.39
N ILE A 27 31.99 -10.11 20.58
CA ILE A 27 30.76 -10.89 20.71
C ILE A 27 30.36 -11.02 22.16
N ILE A 28 29.12 -10.68 22.47
CA ILE A 28 28.57 -10.64 23.84
C ILE A 28 27.55 -11.74 24.05
N ALA A 29 26.69 -11.98 23.06
CA ALA A 29 25.61 -12.97 23.14
C ALA A 29 25.52 -13.80 21.85
N LEU A 30 25.12 -15.05 22.01
CA LEU A 30 24.83 -15.97 20.90
C LEU A 30 23.50 -16.67 21.17
N LEU A 31 22.69 -16.84 20.13
CA LEU A 31 21.44 -17.59 20.18
C LEU A 31 21.29 -18.38 18.87
N SER A 32 20.98 -19.67 18.94
CA SER A 32 20.67 -20.44 17.73
C SER A 32 19.34 -19.96 17.15
N ASP A 33 19.21 -19.93 15.82
CA ASP A 33 17.95 -19.65 15.15
C ASP A 33 17.07 -20.89 14.92
N ASP A 34 17.49 -22.06 15.42
CA ASP A 34 16.87 -23.38 15.22
C ASP A 34 16.73 -23.84 13.76
N GLN A 35 17.30 -23.09 12.81
CA GLN A 35 17.28 -23.35 11.36
C GLN A 35 18.68 -23.59 10.78
N GLY A 36 19.69 -23.67 11.64
CA GLY A 36 21.09 -23.94 11.25
C GLY A 36 21.96 -22.68 11.14
N GLY A 37 21.42 -21.52 11.48
CA GLY A 37 22.14 -20.27 11.67
C GLY A 37 22.29 -19.88 13.15
N VAL A 38 22.78 -18.66 13.36
CA VAL A 38 23.08 -18.10 14.68
C VAL A 38 22.89 -16.59 14.72
N TRP A 39 22.17 -16.13 15.73
CA TRP A 39 22.09 -14.73 16.14
C TRP A 39 23.29 -14.35 17.02
N VAL A 40 23.84 -13.18 16.77
CA VAL A 40 25.11 -12.70 17.31
C VAL A 40 24.94 -11.28 17.83
N GLY A 41 24.84 -11.13 19.16
CA GLY A 41 24.80 -9.84 19.82
C GLY A 41 26.21 -9.29 20.03
N THR A 42 26.45 -8.05 19.62
CA THR A 42 27.78 -7.41 19.69
C THR A 42 27.86 -6.28 20.70
N GLU A 43 29.08 -5.82 21.01
CA GLU A 43 29.33 -4.76 22.00
C GLU A 43 28.95 -3.37 21.47
N SER A 44 29.29 -3.05 20.22
CA SER A 44 29.16 -1.67 19.70
C SER A 44 28.31 -1.52 18.45
N ASP A 45 28.22 -2.57 17.62
CA ASP A 45 27.66 -2.45 16.26
C ASP A 45 26.41 -3.34 16.05
N GLY A 46 25.64 -3.56 17.12
CA GLY A 46 24.29 -4.13 17.05
C GLY A 46 24.21 -5.65 17.08
N LEU A 47 23.16 -6.17 16.45
CA LEU A 47 22.84 -7.59 16.34
C LEU A 47 23.15 -8.06 14.91
N ALA A 48 23.71 -9.25 14.77
CA ALA A 48 23.90 -9.89 13.47
C ALA A 48 23.24 -11.27 13.44
N HIS A 49 22.91 -11.75 12.25
CA HIS A 49 22.37 -13.08 11.99
C HIS A 49 23.20 -13.74 10.90
N LEU A 50 23.90 -14.81 11.26
CA LEU A 50 24.50 -15.72 10.29
C LEU A 50 23.47 -16.78 9.96
N LYS A 51 22.95 -16.76 8.74
CA LYS A 51 21.98 -17.75 8.23
C LYS A 51 22.66 -19.07 7.91
N ALA A 52 21.85 -20.13 7.79
CA ALA A 52 22.32 -21.47 7.46
C ALA A 52 23.00 -21.57 6.07
N ASP A 53 22.66 -20.66 5.15
CA ASP A 53 23.26 -20.55 3.81
C ASP A 53 24.63 -19.82 3.82
N GLY A 54 25.06 -19.32 4.98
CA GLY A 54 26.32 -18.58 5.16
C GLY A 54 26.20 -17.07 4.97
N ASN A 55 25.02 -16.55 4.65
CA ASN A 55 24.79 -15.11 4.52
C ASN A 55 24.64 -14.44 5.88
N TRP A 56 25.08 -13.19 5.95
CA TRP A 56 24.99 -12.36 7.15
C TRP A 56 23.95 -11.26 6.97
N GLU A 57 23.12 -11.05 7.99
CA GLU A 57 22.30 -9.87 8.18
C GLU A 57 22.71 -9.14 9.45
N TRP A 58 22.45 -7.84 9.51
CA TRP A 58 22.78 -7.05 10.68
C TRP A 58 21.79 -5.92 10.93
N PHE A 59 21.61 -5.63 12.21
CA PHE A 59 20.56 -4.83 12.78
C PHE A 59 21.20 -3.87 13.79
N ASP A 60 21.03 -2.58 13.60
CA ASP A 60 21.50 -1.53 14.50
C ASP A 60 20.37 -0.51 14.75
N THR A 61 20.67 0.51 15.56
CA THR A 61 19.78 1.63 15.86
C THR A 61 19.29 2.36 14.61
N ASP A 62 20.07 2.35 13.54
CA ASP A 62 19.83 3.17 12.35
C ASP A 62 19.06 2.39 11.28
N LYS A 63 19.08 1.05 11.29
CA LYS A 63 18.54 0.17 10.23
C LYS A 63 17.35 -0.67 10.64
N SER A 64 17.11 -0.83 11.92
CA SER A 64 16.19 -1.86 12.43
C SER A 64 15.33 -1.42 13.60
N GLY A 65 15.46 -0.18 14.05
CA GLY A 65 14.77 0.31 15.25
C GLY A 65 15.24 -0.34 16.55
N LEU A 66 16.44 -0.94 16.56
CA LEU A 66 17.06 -1.45 17.79
C LEU A 66 17.24 -0.30 18.79
N PRO A 67 16.79 -0.42 20.05
CA PRO A 67 16.87 0.67 21.03
C PRO A 67 18.31 1.09 21.37
N TYR A 68 19.27 0.17 21.21
CA TYR A 68 20.69 0.44 21.42
C TYR A 68 21.57 -0.64 20.76
N ASN A 69 22.77 -0.26 20.30
CA ASN A 69 23.67 -1.17 19.58
C ASN A 69 24.47 -2.12 20.48
N TYR A 70 24.53 -1.83 21.77
CA TYR A 70 25.15 -2.73 22.73
C TYR A 70 24.15 -3.80 23.15
N ILE A 71 24.36 -5.02 22.64
CA ILE A 71 23.49 -6.18 22.90
C ILE A 71 24.00 -7.00 24.09
N TRP A 72 23.13 -7.17 25.10
CA TRP A 72 23.46 -7.83 26.37
C TRP A 72 22.99 -9.27 26.45
N THR A 73 21.81 -9.55 25.91
CA THR A 73 21.22 -10.89 25.92
C THR A 73 20.28 -11.06 24.75
N LEU A 74 20.17 -12.31 24.29
CA LEU A 74 19.26 -12.75 23.25
C LEU A 74 18.45 -13.93 23.78
N VAL A 75 17.15 -13.94 23.53
CA VAL A 75 16.25 -15.03 23.92
C VAL A 75 15.26 -15.27 22.77
N SER A 76 15.09 -16.52 22.34
CA SER A 76 14.04 -16.88 21.38
C SER A 76 12.67 -16.60 21.98
N ASP A 77 11.71 -16.18 21.18
CA ASP A 77 10.30 -16.08 21.59
C ASP A 77 9.50 -17.36 21.33
N ASP A 78 10.16 -18.42 20.83
CA ASP A 78 9.59 -19.70 20.37
C ASP A 78 8.57 -19.56 19.21
N GLN A 79 8.46 -18.36 18.63
CA GLN A 79 7.56 -17.97 17.55
C GLN A 79 8.34 -17.37 16.37
N GLY A 80 9.61 -17.75 16.21
CA GLY A 80 10.44 -17.30 15.08
C GLY A 80 10.92 -15.86 15.20
N GLY A 81 10.76 -15.20 16.36
CA GLY A 81 11.37 -13.94 16.72
C GLY A 81 12.41 -14.06 17.84
N VAL A 82 13.03 -12.93 18.18
CA VAL A 82 14.09 -12.82 19.17
C VAL A 82 13.83 -11.61 20.07
N TRP A 83 13.78 -11.87 21.38
CA TRP A 83 13.87 -10.84 22.41
C TRP A 83 15.33 -10.41 22.60
N VAL A 84 15.58 -9.10 22.47
CA VAL A 84 16.92 -8.50 22.52
C VAL A 84 17.01 -7.55 23.70
N GLY A 85 17.79 -7.93 24.71
CA GLY A 85 18.11 -7.05 25.82
C GLY A 85 19.28 -6.15 25.47
N THR A 86 19.06 -4.84 25.44
CA THR A 86 20.06 -3.84 25.06
C THR A 86 20.57 -3.07 26.29
N HIS A 87 21.83 -2.68 26.30
CA HIS A 87 22.41 -1.92 27.41
C HIS A 87 21.96 -0.45 27.36
N GLY A 88 21.08 -0.06 28.29
CA GLY A 88 20.58 1.32 28.41
C GLY A 88 19.39 1.65 27.51
N GLY A 89 19.11 0.84 26.47
CA GLY A 89 17.95 0.99 25.58
C GLY A 89 16.72 0.14 25.95
N GLY A 90 16.85 -0.77 26.93
CA GLY A 90 15.75 -1.65 27.35
C GLY A 90 15.61 -2.89 26.48
N LEU A 91 14.37 -3.35 26.27
CA LEU A 91 14.06 -4.60 25.58
C LEU A 91 13.48 -4.32 24.19
N ALA A 92 14.00 -5.00 23.17
CA ALA A 92 13.41 -5.06 21.84
C ALA A 92 12.89 -6.46 21.53
N HIS A 93 11.92 -6.54 20.62
CA HIS A 93 11.40 -7.79 20.07
C HIS A 93 11.54 -7.73 18.56
N LEU A 94 12.48 -8.50 18.01
CA LEU A 94 12.53 -8.70 16.56
C LEU A 94 11.62 -9.87 16.21
N THR A 95 10.67 -9.67 15.32
CA THR A 95 9.86 -10.74 14.78
C THR A 95 10.16 -10.91 13.30
N PHE A 96 10.35 -12.16 12.91
CA PHE A 96 10.41 -12.57 11.50
C PHE A 96 9.13 -13.36 11.30
N GLY A 97 8.23 -12.90 10.42
CA GLY A 97 6.91 -13.53 10.29
C GLY A 97 7.07 -15.04 10.18
N GLN A 98 6.47 -15.82 11.11
CA GLN A 98 6.57 -17.28 11.02
C GLN A 98 6.08 -17.69 9.64
N GLN A 99 6.98 -18.28 8.85
CA GLN A 99 6.60 -18.84 7.56
C GLN A 99 5.52 -19.87 7.83
N GLN A 100 4.28 -19.55 7.46
CA GLN A 100 3.24 -20.57 7.52
C GLN A 100 3.61 -21.67 6.55
N SER A 101 3.46 -22.92 6.99
CA SER A 101 3.86 -24.08 6.20
C SER A 101 3.14 -24.09 4.84
N GLY A 102 3.90 -24.13 3.74
CA GLY A 102 3.38 -24.32 2.39
C GLY A 102 4.13 -23.50 1.34
N LYS A 103 4.05 -23.92 0.08
CA LYS A 103 4.58 -23.20 -1.08
C LYS A 103 3.62 -22.09 -1.45
N ARG A 104 4.04 -20.84 -1.31
CA ARG A 104 3.24 -19.64 -1.57
C ARG A 104 4.08 -18.64 -2.33
N ALA A 105 3.43 -17.79 -3.10
CA ALA A 105 4.07 -16.65 -3.75
C ALA A 105 3.04 -15.55 -4.02
N ALA A 106 3.52 -14.31 -3.99
CA ALA A 106 2.77 -13.15 -4.42
C ALA A 106 3.65 -12.25 -5.29
N ILE A 107 3.05 -11.57 -6.27
CA ILE A 107 3.71 -10.58 -7.11
C ILE A 107 2.98 -9.26 -6.92
N ILE A 108 3.73 -8.18 -6.67
CA ILE A 108 3.22 -6.82 -6.60
C ILE A 108 3.95 -6.00 -7.67
N ILE A 109 3.21 -5.32 -8.53
CA ILE A 109 3.76 -4.41 -9.52
C ILE A 109 3.19 -3.01 -9.28
N THR A 110 4.05 -2.07 -8.93
CA THR A 110 3.74 -0.64 -8.97
C THR A 110 4.03 -0.13 -10.38
N GLY A 111 2.98 0.15 -11.14
CA GLY A 111 3.07 0.59 -12.53
C GLY A 111 3.08 2.10 -12.68
N GLY A 112 3.83 2.57 -13.68
CA GLY A 112 3.89 3.98 -14.07
C GLY A 112 5.26 4.59 -13.79
N PRO A 113 5.68 5.60 -14.56
CA PRO A 113 7.01 6.18 -14.41
C PRO A 113 7.17 6.88 -13.05
N ASN A 114 8.25 6.61 -12.32
CA ASN A 114 8.65 7.40 -11.16
C ASN A 114 9.26 8.74 -11.61
N THR A 115 8.39 9.69 -11.96
CA THR A 115 8.82 11.03 -12.39
C THR A 115 7.97 12.09 -11.71
N PRO A 116 8.47 13.33 -11.55
CA PRO A 116 7.69 14.43 -10.97
C PRO A 116 6.41 14.80 -11.74
N ARG A 117 6.20 14.26 -12.94
CA ARG A 117 4.98 14.46 -13.74
C ARG A 117 3.90 13.44 -13.41
N ASN A 118 4.28 12.30 -12.85
CA ASN A 118 3.34 11.26 -12.45
C ASN A 118 2.73 11.62 -11.10
N GLU A 119 1.60 12.30 -11.12
CA GLU A 119 0.85 12.66 -9.91
C GLU A 119 0.23 11.44 -9.20
N LEU A 120 0.11 10.29 -9.88
CA LEU A 120 -0.36 9.04 -9.29
C LEU A 120 0.72 8.30 -8.50
N TRP A 121 2.01 8.56 -8.79
CA TRP A 121 3.14 7.76 -8.27
C TRP A 121 3.08 7.54 -6.76
N ASP A 122 2.88 8.61 -5.99
CA ASP A 122 2.82 8.55 -4.52
C ASP A 122 1.65 7.69 -4.03
N THR A 123 0.51 7.75 -4.73
CA THR A 123 -0.66 6.94 -4.39
C THR A 123 -0.45 5.48 -4.78
N ALA A 124 -0.02 5.20 -6.02
CA ALA A 124 0.23 3.85 -6.47
C ALA A 124 1.26 3.14 -5.57
N THR A 125 2.37 3.81 -5.26
CA THR A 125 3.40 3.30 -4.35
C THR A 125 2.83 3.06 -2.96
N SER A 126 2.05 4.00 -2.40
CA SER A 126 1.45 3.81 -1.08
C SER A 126 0.48 2.63 -1.01
N ILE A 127 -0.31 2.40 -2.06
CA ILE A 127 -1.23 1.27 -2.13
C ILE A 127 -0.46 -0.05 -2.30
N SER A 128 0.55 -0.10 -3.18
CA SER A 128 1.42 -1.27 -3.32
C SER A 128 2.12 -1.60 -2.01
N ASN A 129 2.60 -0.59 -1.27
CA ASN A 129 3.21 -0.79 0.04
C ASN A 129 2.20 -1.36 1.05
N HIS A 130 0.95 -0.87 1.02
CA HIS A 130 -0.14 -1.39 1.86
C HIS A 130 -0.47 -2.86 1.56
N ILE A 131 -0.45 -3.26 0.28
CA ILE A 131 -0.68 -4.65 -0.13
C ILE A 131 0.44 -5.56 0.39
N TYR A 132 1.69 -5.14 0.30
CA TYR A 132 2.81 -5.89 0.86
C TYR A 132 2.68 -6.05 2.38
N LYS A 133 2.39 -4.96 3.12
CA LYS A 133 2.12 -5.01 4.57
C LYS A 133 0.98 -5.95 4.90
N MET A 134 -0.08 -5.93 4.09
CA MET A 134 -1.18 -6.87 4.21
C MET A 134 -0.67 -8.30 4.09
N LEU A 135 0.11 -8.64 3.06
CA LEU A 135 0.66 -9.99 2.89
C LEU A 135 1.54 -10.41 4.08
N ILE A 136 2.44 -9.53 4.54
CA ILE A 136 3.30 -9.78 5.71
C ILE A 136 2.47 -10.04 6.96
N GLY A 137 1.49 -9.19 7.26
CA GLY A 137 0.62 -9.42 8.42
C GLY A 137 -0.31 -10.62 8.24
N ARG A 138 -0.61 -11.02 6.99
CA ARG A 138 -1.24 -12.31 6.70
C ARG A 138 -0.26 -13.49 6.76
N GLY A 139 1.02 -13.29 7.09
CA GLY A 139 2.01 -14.35 7.33
C GLY A 139 2.80 -14.78 6.09
N PHE A 140 2.85 -13.97 5.04
CA PHE A 140 3.89 -14.08 4.02
C PHE A 140 5.22 -13.57 4.58
N VAL A 141 6.33 -14.08 4.05
CA VAL A 141 7.67 -13.53 4.31
C VAL A 141 8.23 -12.87 3.05
N ASN A 142 9.24 -12.01 3.19
CA ASN A 142 9.78 -11.22 2.08
C ASN A 142 10.18 -12.09 0.87
N THR A 143 10.76 -13.27 1.09
CA THR A 143 11.19 -14.18 0.02
C THR A 143 10.03 -14.85 -0.73
N GLU A 144 8.79 -14.69 -0.28
CA GLU A 144 7.58 -15.17 -0.94
C GLU A 144 6.85 -14.04 -1.69
N ILE A 145 7.30 -12.79 -1.58
CA ILE A 145 6.67 -11.63 -2.21
C ILE A 145 7.66 -10.99 -3.18
N TYR A 146 7.34 -11.00 -4.47
CA TYR A 146 8.13 -10.38 -5.51
C TYR A 146 7.60 -8.97 -5.78
N TYR A 147 8.34 -7.95 -5.34
CA TYR A 147 7.94 -6.55 -5.45
C TYR A 147 8.67 -5.86 -6.60
N LEU A 148 7.95 -5.52 -7.67
CA LEU A 148 8.48 -4.84 -8.85
C LEU A 148 8.05 -3.38 -8.84
N SER A 149 9.02 -2.49 -8.92
CA SER A 149 8.78 -1.05 -8.93
C SER A 149 9.84 -0.33 -9.76
N PRO A 150 9.47 0.66 -10.59
CA PRO A 150 10.41 1.57 -11.25
C PRO A 150 11.39 2.28 -10.31
N GLN A 151 11.11 2.28 -9.00
CA GLN A 151 12.00 2.73 -7.95
C GLN A 151 12.59 1.50 -7.22
N ASP A 152 13.92 1.38 -7.24
CA ASP A 152 14.70 0.29 -6.63
C ASP A 152 14.83 0.38 -5.09
N TRP A 153 14.09 1.29 -4.48
CA TRP A 153 14.00 1.44 -3.05
C TRP A 153 12.57 1.74 -2.65
N ALA A 154 12.20 1.30 -1.47
CA ALA A 154 10.92 1.59 -0.89
C ALA A 154 11.06 1.69 0.62
N ASP A 155 10.33 2.66 1.18
CA ASP A 155 10.24 2.96 2.59
C ASP A 155 8.87 2.48 3.09
N PHE A 156 8.89 1.30 3.68
CA PHE A 156 7.74 0.59 4.21
C PHE A 156 7.39 1.04 5.61
N ASN A 157 8.37 1.26 6.47
CA ASN A 157 8.10 1.68 7.85
C ASN A 157 7.93 3.21 7.99
N GLY A 158 8.15 3.98 6.92
CA GLY A 158 7.98 5.43 6.89
C GLY A 158 9.13 6.20 7.55
N ASP A 159 10.28 5.58 7.78
CA ASP A 159 11.42 6.17 8.48
C ASP A 159 12.37 6.98 7.58
N GLY A 160 12.10 6.99 6.27
CA GLY A 160 12.89 7.67 5.26
C GLY A 160 14.08 6.87 4.72
N PHE A 161 14.25 5.61 5.11
CA PHE A 161 15.30 4.70 4.64
C PHE A 161 14.75 3.63 3.69
N ASN A 162 15.66 2.92 3.01
CA ASN A 162 15.31 1.86 2.07
C ASN A 162 15.24 0.51 2.80
N ASP A 163 14.07 -0.12 2.79
CA ASP A 163 13.84 -1.46 3.37
C ASP A 163 14.33 -2.62 2.49
N ARG A 164 14.85 -2.32 1.29
CA ARG A 164 15.47 -3.26 0.34
C ARG A 164 14.57 -4.41 -0.10
N ILE A 165 13.27 -4.17 -0.14
CA ILE A 165 12.28 -5.19 -0.53
C ILE A 165 11.97 -5.23 -2.03
N VAL A 166 12.50 -4.29 -2.82
CA VAL A 166 12.22 -4.22 -4.28
C VAL A 166 13.12 -5.21 -5.01
N ASP A 167 12.51 -6.18 -5.69
CA ASP A 167 13.21 -7.27 -6.39
C ASP A 167 13.65 -6.88 -7.79
N ALA A 168 12.86 -6.05 -8.49
CA ALA A 168 13.19 -5.58 -9.83
C ALA A 168 12.71 -4.14 -10.08
N PRO A 169 13.40 -3.38 -10.95
CA PRO A 169 14.53 -3.81 -11.79
C PRO A 169 15.89 -3.73 -11.08
N ARG A 170 16.75 -4.71 -11.36
CA ARG A 170 18.15 -4.75 -10.90
C ARG A 170 19.10 -4.92 -12.11
N PRO A 171 20.07 -4.00 -12.35
CA PRO A 171 20.31 -2.73 -11.64
C PRO A 171 19.19 -1.71 -11.87
N GLN A 172 19.22 -0.60 -11.13
CA GLN A 172 18.22 0.48 -11.22
C GLN A 172 18.06 0.99 -12.67
N ARG A 173 16.83 0.91 -13.18
CA ARG A 173 16.38 1.43 -14.47
C ARG A 173 14.86 1.51 -14.48
N GLN A 174 14.26 1.88 -15.61
CA GLN A 174 12.82 1.71 -15.79
C GLN A 174 12.45 0.21 -15.79
N LEU A 175 11.29 -0.09 -15.22
CA LEU A 175 10.73 -1.44 -15.24
C LEU A 175 10.40 -1.82 -16.69
N ILE A 176 10.77 -3.03 -17.09
CA ILE A 176 10.49 -3.58 -18.41
C ILE A 176 9.75 -4.90 -18.28
N ILE A 177 9.11 -5.33 -19.37
CA ILE A 177 8.37 -6.59 -19.42
C ILE A 177 9.22 -7.81 -19.02
N GLU A 178 10.52 -7.78 -19.32
CA GLU A 178 11.44 -8.85 -18.98
C GLU A 178 11.63 -9.03 -17.46
N ASP A 179 11.44 -7.97 -16.66
CA ASP A 179 11.44 -8.08 -15.20
C ASP A 179 10.25 -8.93 -14.72
N VAL A 180 9.07 -8.70 -15.30
CA VAL A 180 7.85 -9.47 -15.01
C VAL A 180 8.01 -10.91 -15.47
N ARG A 181 8.59 -11.13 -16.65
CA ARG A 181 8.88 -12.48 -17.17
C ARG A 181 9.82 -13.23 -16.23
N THR A 182 10.92 -12.60 -15.83
CA THR A 182 11.93 -13.19 -14.93
C THR A 182 11.30 -13.61 -13.62
N VAL A 183 10.51 -12.73 -12.98
CA VAL A 183 9.82 -13.06 -11.73
C VAL A 183 8.82 -14.20 -11.92
N LEU A 184 8.08 -14.25 -13.02
CA LEU A 184 7.18 -15.38 -13.28
C LEU A 184 7.91 -16.70 -13.55
N GLU A 185 9.14 -16.68 -14.08
CA GLU A 185 9.99 -17.88 -14.12
C GLU A 185 10.43 -18.30 -12.71
N GLU A 186 10.89 -17.35 -11.87
CA GLU A 186 11.32 -17.64 -10.49
C GLU A 186 10.18 -18.23 -9.64
N VAL A 187 8.96 -17.73 -9.81
CA VAL A 187 7.76 -18.23 -9.11
C VAL A 187 7.34 -19.63 -9.57
N LYS A 188 7.85 -20.15 -10.70
CA LYS A 188 7.63 -21.55 -11.11
C LYS A 188 8.52 -22.54 -10.37
N GLU A 189 9.71 -22.13 -9.92
CA GLU A 189 10.72 -23.02 -9.33
C GLU A 189 10.19 -23.87 -8.16
N PRO A 190 9.35 -23.35 -7.24
CA PRO A 190 8.75 -24.18 -6.19
C PRO A 190 7.77 -25.25 -6.71
N GLY A 191 7.28 -25.14 -7.95
CA GLY A 191 6.24 -25.99 -8.54
C GLY A 191 4.83 -25.56 -8.13
N LYS A 192 3.92 -26.52 -7.95
CA LYS A 192 2.54 -26.24 -7.52
C LYS A 192 2.54 -25.55 -6.14
N LEU A 193 1.85 -24.43 -6.05
CA LEU A 193 1.61 -23.70 -4.81
C LEU A 193 0.43 -24.31 -4.03
N ASP A 194 0.47 -24.17 -2.70
CA ASP A 194 -0.58 -24.63 -1.78
C ASP A 194 -1.76 -23.64 -1.69
N GLN A 195 -1.55 -22.41 -2.15
CA GLN A 195 -2.55 -21.36 -2.33
C GLN A 195 -2.42 -20.76 -3.74
N PRO A 196 -3.40 -19.98 -4.23
CA PRO A 196 -3.24 -19.28 -5.49
C PRO A 196 -1.99 -18.40 -5.50
N LEU A 197 -1.36 -18.26 -6.66
CA LEU A 197 -0.46 -17.13 -6.90
C LEU A 197 -1.29 -15.84 -6.85
N TYR A 198 -0.95 -14.95 -5.93
CA TYR A 198 -1.58 -13.63 -5.84
C TYR A 198 -0.80 -12.62 -6.68
N PHE A 199 -1.44 -12.02 -7.67
CA PHE A 199 -0.81 -11.03 -8.55
C PHE A 199 -1.55 -9.71 -8.41
N PHE A 200 -0.83 -8.66 -8.02
CA PHE A 200 -1.37 -7.31 -7.85
C PHE A 200 -0.67 -6.34 -8.79
N TYR A 201 -1.45 -5.60 -9.58
CA TYR A 201 -0.98 -4.47 -10.36
C TYR A 201 -1.71 -3.19 -9.93
N ILE A 202 -0.95 -2.13 -9.64
CA ILE A 202 -1.47 -0.83 -9.22
C ILE A 202 -0.73 0.24 -10.01
N GLY A 203 -1.44 1.02 -10.81
CA GLY A 203 -0.82 2.07 -11.61
C GLY A 203 -1.71 2.58 -12.73
N HIS A 204 -1.08 3.09 -13.79
CA HIS A 204 -1.81 3.55 -14.96
C HIS A 204 -2.18 2.39 -15.89
N GLY A 205 -3.28 2.54 -16.61
CA GLY A 205 -3.67 1.59 -17.64
C GLY A 205 -4.42 2.26 -18.76
N GLY A 206 -4.59 1.50 -19.83
CA GLY A 206 -5.49 1.80 -20.94
C GLY A 206 -6.22 0.53 -21.36
N GLU A 207 -7.02 0.64 -22.42
CA GLU A 207 -7.69 -0.52 -22.99
C GLU A 207 -6.66 -1.56 -23.42
N GLY A 208 -6.70 -2.73 -22.78
CA GLY A 208 -5.81 -3.87 -23.03
C GLY A 208 -4.36 -3.69 -22.62
N LYS A 209 -3.97 -2.61 -21.92
CA LYS A 209 -2.58 -2.33 -21.56
C LYS A 209 -2.39 -1.80 -20.14
N LEU A 210 -1.32 -2.22 -19.48
CA LEU A 210 -0.87 -1.69 -18.19
C LEU A 210 0.48 -1.03 -18.35
N HIS A 211 0.66 0.16 -17.79
CA HIS A 211 1.90 0.92 -17.94
C HIS A 211 2.92 0.50 -16.89
N LEU A 212 4.05 -0.10 -17.28
CA LEU A 212 5.14 -0.43 -16.35
C LEU A 212 6.02 0.79 -16.09
N ALA A 213 6.37 1.53 -17.14
CA ALA A 213 7.18 2.75 -17.09
C ALA A 213 6.86 3.67 -18.29
N ASP A 214 7.61 4.76 -18.48
CA ASP A 214 7.42 5.65 -19.63
C ASP A 214 7.54 4.86 -20.95
N PHE A 215 6.47 4.86 -21.74
CA PHE A 215 6.40 4.17 -23.04
C PHE A 215 6.63 2.65 -22.97
N VAL A 216 6.52 2.04 -21.79
CA VAL A 216 6.67 0.60 -21.59
C VAL A 216 5.40 0.04 -21.00
N ASP A 217 4.72 -0.78 -21.80
CA ASP A 217 3.42 -1.35 -21.48
C ASP A 217 3.52 -2.89 -21.42
N ILE A 218 2.69 -3.51 -20.60
CA ILE A 218 2.35 -4.92 -20.73
C ILE A 218 0.94 -5.03 -21.33
N GLU A 219 0.87 -5.67 -22.48
CA GLU A 219 -0.39 -5.93 -23.18
C GLU A 219 -1.12 -7.11 -22.54
N ALA A 220 -2.46 -7.07 -22.54
CA ALA A 220 -3.31 -8.10 -21.95
C ALA A 220 -3.01 -9.50 -22.53
N ALA A 221 -2.72 -9.58 -23.82
CA ALA A 221 -2.36 -10.83 -24.48
C ALA A 221 -0.99 -11.37 -24.04
N GLU A 222 -0.02 -10.49 -23.77
CA GLU A 222 1.30 -10.90 -23.27
C GLU A 222 1.21 -11.36 -21.82
N LEU A 223 0.48 -10.62 -20.97
CA LEU A 223 0.20 -11.05 -19.59
C LEU A 223 -0.54 -12.38 -19.57
N LYS A 224 -1.52 -12.57 -20.47
CA LYS A 224 -2.22 -13.86 -20.62
C LYS A 224 -1.23 -14.99 -20.90
N ALA A 225 -0.34 -14.81 -21.89
CA ALA A 225 0.61 -15.85 -22.27
C ALA A 225 1.54 -16.22 -21.11
N LEU A 226 2.02 -15.23 -20.34
CA LEU A 226 2.85 -15.46 -19.16
C LEU A 226 2.12 -16.25 -18.06
N LEU A 227 0.87 -15.90 -17.76
CA LEU A 227 0.07 -16.58 -16.74
C LEU A 227 -0.40 -17.97 -17.20
N ASP A 228 -0.72 -18.15 -18.48
CA ASP A 228 -1.09 -19.44 -19.07
C ASP A 228 0.09 -20.42 -18.98
N ASP A 229 1.29 -19.95 -19.31
CA ASP A 229 2.52 -20.74 -19.19
C ASP A 229 2.81 -21.12 -17.73
N TYR A 230 2.72 -20.16 -16.79
CA TYR A 230 2.82 -20.44 -15.36
C TYR A 230 1.86 -21.54 -14.89
N GLN A 231 0.57 -21.42 -15.25
CA GLN A 231 -0.44 -22.40 -14.86
C GLN A 231 -0.24 -23.76 -15.53
N ALA A 232 0.23 -23.79 -16.79
CA ALA A 232 0.53 -25.03 -17.50
C ALA A 232 1.69 -25.80 -16.86
N VAL A 233 2.72 -25.09 -16.38
CA VAL A 233 3.89 -25.69 -15.74
C VAL A 233 3.59 -26.14 -14.31
N THR A 234 2.91 -25.31 -13.52
CA THR A 234 2.75 -25.53 -12.08
C THR A 234 1.44 -26.21 -11.68
N GLY A 235 0.39 -26.06 -12.49
CA GLY A 235 -0.98 -26.43 -12.11
C GLY A 235 -1.53 -25.63 -10.92
N SER A 236 -0.91 -24.50 -10.58
CA SER A 236 -1.35 -23.59 -9.52
C SER A 236 -2.58 -22.79 -9.96
N GLN A 237 -3.39 -22.40 -8.98
CA GLN A 237 -4.43 -21.38 -9.17
C GLN A 237 -3.80 -19.98 -9.22
N VAL A 238 -4.50 -19.02 -9.82
CA VAL A 238 -4.07 -17.62 -9.89
C VAL A 238 -5.22 -16.70 -9.47
N VAL A 239 -4.95 -15.70 -8.64
CA VAL A 239 -5.84 -14.58 -8.40
C VAL A 239 -5.10 -13.31 -8.82
N ILE A 240 -5.60 -12.65 -9.86
CA ILE A 240 -5.04 -11.39 -10.36
C ILE A 240 -5.96 -10.22 -10.04
N VAL A 241 -5.39 -9.16 -9.49
CA VAL A 241 -6.04 -7.90 -9.14
C VAL A 241 -5.39 -6.78 -9.95
N VAL A 242 -6.17 -6.06 -10.75
CA VAL A 242 -5.70 -4.97 -11.60
C VAL A 242 -6.42 -3.67 -11.23
N ASP A 243 -5.67 -2.73 -10.63
CA ASP A 243 -6.13 -1.37 -10.33
C ASP A 243 -5.50 -0.35 -11.27
N ALA A 244 -6.21 -0.06 -12.36
CA ALA A 244 -5.78 0.79 -13.46
C ALA A 244 -6.97 1.24 -14.30
N CYS A 245 -6.88 2.39 -14.97
CA CYS A 245 -7.94 2.82 -15.89
C CYS A 245 -8.19 1.76 -16.98
N HIS A 246 -9.46 1.56 -17.35
CA HIS A 246 -9.88 0.57 -18.34
C HIS A 246 -9.55 -0.88 -17.98
N SER A 247 -9.25 -1.18 -16.71
CA SER A 247 -8.84 -2.52 -16.25
C SER A 247 -9.81 -3.63 -16.63
N GLY A 248 -11.12 -3.37 -16.68
CA GLY A 248 -12.13 -4.34 -17.13
C GLY A 248 -11.92 -4.87 -18.55
N SER A 249 -11.16 -4.18 -19.41
CA SER A 249 -10.79 -4.65 -20.75
C SER A 249 -9.89 -5.90 -20.74
N PHE A 250 -9.22 -6.18 -19.60
CA PHE A 250 -8.36 -7.35 -19.44
C PHE A 250 -9.15 -8.64 -19.23
N MET A 251 -10.37 -8.56 -18.70
CA MET A 251 -11.08 -9.73 -18.21
C MET A 251 -11.42 -10.76 -19.29
N PRO A 252 -11.94 -10.39 -20.47
CA PRO A 252 -12.13 -11.37 -21.55
C PRO A 252 -10.80 -12.00 -22.03
N THR A 253 -9.72 -11.23 -22.00
CA THR A 253 -8.40 -11.69 -22.48
C THR A 253 -7.71 -12.60 -21.48
N LEU A 254 -7.79 -12.28 -20.18
CA LEU A 254 -7.13 -13.01 -19.12
C LEU A 254 -7.91 -14.25 -18.67
N ALA A 255 -9.18 -14.38 -19.05
CA ALA A 255 -10.03 -15.53 -18.76
C ALA A 255 -9.32 -16.88 -18.97
N ALA A 256 -9.35 -17.72 -17.94
CA ALA A 256 -8.79 -19.07 -17.94
C ALA A 256 -9.35 -19.89 -16.77
N GLU A 257 -9.37 -21.22 -16.90
CA GLU A 257 -9.71 -22.09 -15.78
C GLU A 257 -8.74 -21.88 -14.60
N ASN A 258 -9.25 -21.98 -13.37
CA ASN A 258 -8.47 -21.81 -12.14
C ASN A 258 -7.78 -20.44 -12.00
N ARG A 259 -8.28 -19.41 -12.70
CA ARG A 259 -7.80 -18.04 -12.63
C ARG A 259 -8.97 -17.09 -12.34
N ALA A 260 -8.82 -16.29 -11.30
CA ALA A 260 -9.77 -15.22 -10.99
C ALA A 260 -9.16 -13.90 -11.38
N VAL A 261 -9.94 -13.07 -12.07
CA VAL A 261 -9.53 -11.75 -12.56
C VAL A 261 -10.43 -10.71 -11.89
N LEU A 262 -9.86 -9.88 -11.02
CA LEU A 262 -10.53 -8.76 -10.38
C LEU A 262 -9.99 -7.46 -10.96
N THR A 263 -10.88 -6.55 -11.31
CA THR A 263 -10.55 -5.27 -11.97
C THR A 263 -11.22 -4.11 -11.25
N SER A 264 -10.52 -2.99 -11.15
CA SER A 264 -10.99 -1.79 -10.46
C SER A 264 -12.08 -1.02 -11.21
N SER A 265 -12.25 -1.24 -12.52
CA SER A 265 -13.18 -0.49 -13.38
C SER A 265 -13.73 -1.36 -14.50
N LYS A 266 -14.81 -0.92 -15.16
CA LYS A 266 -15.19 -1.47 -16.48
C LYS A 266 -14.17 -1.10 -17.55
N ALA A 267 -14.30 -1.73 -18.72
CA ALA A 267 -13.44 -1.48 -19.88
C ALA A 267 -13.54 -0.03 -20.37
N GLU A 268 -14.71 0.59 -20.28
CA GLU A 268 -14.98 1.97 -20.70
C GLU A 268 -14.77 3.02 -19.59
N GLU A 269 -14.48 2.58 -18.37
CA GLU A 269 -14.38 3.45 -17.19
C GLU A 269 -12.93 3.73 -16.78
N LYS A 270 -12.74 4.90 -16.15
CA LYS A 270 -11.47 5.27 -15.54
C LYS A 270 -11.39 4.77 -14.08
N SER A 271 -10.17 4.64 -13.58
CA SER A 271 -9.91 4.36 -12.15
C SER A 271 -9.49 5.63 -11.44
N PHE A 272 -10.06 5.87 -10.27
CA PHE A 272 -9.92 7.09 -9.49
C PHE A 272 -9.18 6.79 -8.20
N PHE A 273 -8.29 7.71 -7.84
CA PHE A 273 -7.48 7.65 -6.63
C PHE A 273 -7.57 8.96 -5.87
N PHE A 274 -7.41 8.89 -4.54
CA PHE A 274 -7.48 10.05 -3.67
C PHE A 274 -6.77 9.85 -2.35
N GLU A 275 -5.87 10.76 -1.97
CA GLU A 275 -5.19 10.72 -0.65
C GLU A 275 -4.61 9.32 -0.33
N LYS A 276 -3.90 8.74 -1.31
CA LYS A 276 -3.32 7.38 -1.23
C LYS A 276 -4.36 6.24 -1.09
N GLN A 277 -5.64 6.55 -1.28
CA GLN A 277 -6.76 5.61 -1.30
C GLN A 277 -7.18 5.29 -2.74
N GLY A 278 -7.79 4.12 -2.87
CA GLY A 278 -8.33 3.57 -4.11
C GLY A 278 -8.98 2.21 -3.81
N TRP A 279 -9.68 1.66 -4.79
CA TRP A 279 -10.40 0.40 -4.63
C TRP A 279 -9.50 -0.74 -4.13
N SER A 280 -8.28 -0.89 -4.67
CA SER A 280 -7.34 -1.93 -4.23
C SER A 280 -6.83 -1.74 -2.80
N ARG A 281 -6.74 -0.52 -2.27
CA ARG A 281 -6.39 -0.28 -0.86
C ARG A 281 -7.50 -0.79 0.06
N PHE A 282 -8.76 -0.50 -0.25
CA PHE A 282 -9.89 -1.01 0.53
C PHE A 282 -9.99 -2.53 0.45
N LEU A 283 -9.73 -3.11 -0.74
CA LEU A 283 -9.65 -4.56 -0.91
C LEU A 283 -8.58 -5.17 0.00
N ALA A 284 -7.37 -4.62 -0.02
CA ALA A 284 -6.27 -5.08 0.83
C ALA A 284 -6.60 -4.94 2.32
N SER A 285 -7.24 -3.85 2.76
CA SER A 285 -7.68 -3.67 4.14
C SER A 285 -8.70 -4.74 4.57
N SER A 286 -9.65 -5.10 3.71
CA SER A 286 -10.63 -6.14 4.01
C SER A 286 -9.99 -7.55 4.00
N LEU A 287 -9.08 -7.83 3.07
CA LEU A 287 -8.28 -9.07 3.06
C LEU A 287 -7.41 -9.22 4.32
N PHE A 288 -6.83 -8.12 4.79
CA PHE A 288 -6.04 -8.08 6.01
C PHE A 288 -6.85 -8.54 7.23
N GLN A 289 -8.14 -8.17 7.30
CA GLN A 289 -9.10 -8.59 8.32
C GLN A 289 -9.52 -10.06 8.22
N GLY A 290 -8.90 -10.85 7.32
CA GLY A 290 -9.18 -12.27 7.13
C GLY A 290 -10.42 -12.56 6.28
N ARG A 291 -10.99 -11.55 5.62
CA ARG A 291 -12.12 -11.77 4.70
C ARG A 291 -11.67 -12.53 3.46
N HIS A 292 -12.58 -13.33 2.90
CA HIS A 292 -12.34 -13.94 1.60
C HIS A 292 -12.50 -12.90 0.48
N PHE A 293 -11.89 -13.14 -0.67
CA PHE A 293 -11.85 -12.19 -1.78
C PHE A 293 -13.23 -11.68 -2.23
N PHE A 294 -14.26 -12.52 -2.20
CA PHE A 294 -15.62 -12.09 -2.56
C PHE A 294 -16.17 -10.99 -1.63
N ASP A 295 -16.09 -11.16 -0.32
CA ASP A 295 -16.59 -10.17 0.64
C ASP A 295 -15.71 -8.91 0.63
N ALA A 296 -14.40 -9.11 0.52
CA ALA A 296 -13.44 -8.01 0.39
C ALA A 296 -13.68 -7.15 -0.85
N PHE A 297 -14.06 -7.77 -1.98
CA PHE A 297 -14.44 -7.06 -3.20
C PHE A 297 -15.64 -6.13 -2.97
N PHE A 298 -16.68 -6.61 -2.29
CA PHE A 298 -17.89 -5.81 -2.05
C PHE A 298 -17.70 -4.73 -0.98
N ASP A 299 -16.88 -4.99 0.06
CA ASP A 299 -16.47 -3.93 0.99
C ASP A 299 -15.70 -2.83 0.24
N ALA A 300 -14.71 -3.23 -0.56
CA ALA A 300 -13.91 -2.30 -1.33
C ALA A 300 -14.75 -1.48 -2.31
N ARG A 301 -15.74 -2.11 -2.94
CA ARG A 301 -16.69 -1.42 -3.80
C ARG A 301 -17.52 -0.39 -3.02
N ARG A 302 -18.07 -0.76 -1.86
CA ARG A 302 -18.85 0.15 -1.01
C ARG A 302 -18.03 1.36 -0.59
N ASP A 303 -16.82 1.12 -0.08
CA ASP A 303 -15.94 2.16 0.44
C ASP A 303 -15.42 3.06 -0.69
N HIS A 304 -15.19 2.49 -1.88
CA HIS A 304 -14.88 3.25 -3.09
C HIS A 304 -16.06 4.09 -3.61
N GLU A 305 -17.30 3.57 -3.56
CA GLU A 305 -18.49 4.34 -3.90
C GLU A 305 -18.69 5.53 -2.96
N HIS A 306 -18.33 5.38 -1.68
CA HIS A 306 -18.27 6.48 -0.71
C HIS A 306 -17.17 7.50 -1.05
N LEU A 307 -15.98 7.01 -1.44
CA LEU A 307 -14.88 7.86 -1.92
C LEU A 307 -15.27 8.69 -3.15
N LEU A 308 -16.16 8.17 -4.00
CA LEU A 308 -16.68 8.88 -5.19
C LEU A 308 -17.92 9.74 -4.90
N GLY A 309 -18.62 9.54 -3.78
CA GLY A 309 -19.85 10.25 -3.43
C GLY A 309 -21.11 9.76 -4.14
N LYS A 310 -21.14 8.49 -4.58
CA LYS A 310 -22.23 7.94 -5.41
C LYS A 310 -23.58 7.77 -4.67
N ASN A 311 -23.60 7.66 -3.35
CA ASN A 311 -24.81 7.34 -2.57
C ASN A 311 -25.55 8.58 -2.01
N LEU A 312 -25.34 9.77 -2.60
CA LEU A 312 -25.78 11.03 -2.00
C LEU A 312 -26.99 11.66 -2.73
N PRO A 313 -28.03 12.09 -1.99
CA PRO A 313 -29.13 12.86 -2.57
C PRO A 313 -28.64 14.17 -3.20
N GLY A 314 -28.92 14.39 -4.48
CA GLY A 314 -28.58 15.64 -5.18
C GLY A 314 -27.20 15.65 -5.86
N PHE A 315 -26.38 14.61 -5.67
CA PHE A 315 -25.14 14.44 -6.44
C PHE A 315 -25.47 14.05 -7.88
N GLN A 316 -25.01 14.83 -8.85
CA GLN A 316 -25.15 14.51 -10.26
C GLN A 316 -23.91 13.75 -10.72
N GLU A 317 -24.12 12.54 -11.23
CA GLU A 317 -23.14 11.57 -11.73
C GLU A 317 -22.45 12.03 -13.02
N ASN A 318 -21.97 13.28 -13.09
CA ASN A 318 -21.34 13.83 -14.29
C ASN A 318 -19.96 13.20 -14.49
N GLY A 319 -19.93 12.02 -15.10
CA GLY A 319 -18.73 11.37 -15.66
C GLY A 319 -17.80 10.68 -14.65
N ARG A 320 -18.24 10.44 -13.42
CA ARG A 320 -17.44 9.78 -12.37
C ARG A 320 -17.98 8.40 -12.01
N THR A 321 -17.97 7.51 -13.00
CA THR A 321 -18.29 6.10 -12.75
C THR A 321 -17.00 5.29 -12.72
N GLN A 322 -16.85 4.56 -11.64
CA GLN A 322 -15.94 3.42 -11.55
C GLN A 322 -16.73 2.29 -10.90
N THR A 323 -16.74 1.17 -11.60
CA THR A 323 -17.45 -0.03 -11.23
C THR A 323 -16.46 -1.17 -11.28
N PRO A 324 -15.95 -1.62 -10.13
CA PRO A 324 -15.12 -2.81 -10.08
C PRO A 324 -15.87 -4.03 -10.63
N MET A 325 -15.14 -4.97 -11.21
CA MET A 325 -15.67 -6.21 -11.77
C MET A 325 -14.79 -7.39 -11.36
N PHE A 326 -15.34 -8.61 -11.38
CA PHE A 326 -14.56 -9.83 -11.22
C PHE A 326 -15.13 -10.99 -12.05
N ASP A 327 -14.25 -11.87 -12.52
CA ASP A 327 -14.52 -13.19 -13.11
C ASP A 327 -13.76 -14.22 -12.26
N ASP A 328 -14.45 -15.23 -11.73
CA ASP A 328 -13.82 -16.32 -10.98
C ASP A 328 -14.12 -17.72 -11.54
N ASN A 329 -14.77 -17.77 -12.71
CA ASN A 329 -15.14 -19.00 -13.37
C ASN A 329 -14.35 -19.21 -14.70
N GLY A 330 -13.70 -18.17 -15.19
CA GLY A 330 -12.84 -18.18 -16.37
C GLY A 330 -13.57 -18.02 -17.71
N ASP A 331 -14.81 -17.53 -17.72
CA ASP A 331 -15.59 -17.26 -18.94
C ASP A 331 -15.37 -15.85 -19.51
N GLY A 332 -14.63 -14.99 -18.80
CA GLY A 332 -14.28 -13.65 -19.23
C GLY A 332 -15.40 -12.62 -19.08
N VAL A 333 -16.49 -12.94 -18.39
CA VAL A 333 -17.56 -12.01 -18.07
C VAL A 333 -17.79 -11.94 -16.57
N SER A 334 -18.21 -10.78 -16.06
CA SER A 334 -18.47 -10.59 -14.62
C SER A 334 -19.89 -10.97 -14.20
N SER A 335 -20.44 -12.02 -14.82
CA SER A 335 -21.81 -12.47 -14.57
C SER A 335 -21.83 -13.91 -14.10
N GLN A 336 -22.55 -14.18 -13.01
CA GLN A 336 -22.66 -15.50 -12.38
C GLN A 336 -21.39 -15.96 -11.63
N ASP A 337 -20.56 -15.02 -11.23
CA ASP A 337 -19.32 -15.27 -10.48
C ASP A 337 -19.49 -15.24 -8.95
N GLY A 338 -18.43 -15.68 -8.28
CA GLY A 338 -18.19 -15.50 -6.86
C GLY A 338 -18.22 -16.78 -6.04
N GLN A 339 -18.45 -17.93 -6.68
CA GLN A 339 -18.48 -19.22 -5.99
C GLN A 339 -17.10 -19.63 -5.49
N TRP A 340 -16.06 -19.38 -6.29
CA TRP A 340 -14.69 -19.73 -5.92
C TRP A 340 -14.09 -18.67 -5.00
N LEU A 341 -14.26 -17.38 -5.28
CA LEU A 341 -13.71 -16.29 -4.44
C LEU A 341 -14.27 -16.25 -3.01
N LYS A 342 -15.40 -16.89 -2.72
CA LYS A 342 -15.89 -17.11 -1.34
C LYS A 342 -15.05 -18.09 -0.53
N GLN A 343 -14.26 -18.92 -1.21
CA GLN A 343 -13.42 -19.95 -0.63
C GLN A 343 -11.96 -19.50 -0.54
N VAL A 344 -11.58 -18.45 -1.28
CA VAL A 344 -10.20 -17.96 -1.32
C VAL A 344 -9.99 -16.90 -0.24
N LYS A 345 -9.12 -17.22 0.73
CA LYS A 345 -8.57 -16.32 1.75
C LYS A 345 -7.05 -16.32 1.63
N ILE A 346 -6.41 -15.23 2.03
CA ILE A 346 -4.94 -15.20 2.18
C ILE A 346 -4.61 -15.80 3.56
N ASN A 347 -4.07 -17.02 3.58
CA ASN A 347 -3.72 -17.78 4.80
C ASN A 347 -4.88 -17.98 5.82
N GLY A 348 -6.14 -18.14 5.36
CA GLY A 348 -7.25 -18.63 6.21
C GLY A 348 -7.79 -17.65 7.26
N ASP A 349 -8.25 -18.17 8.40
CA ASP A 349 -8.98 -17.42 9.46
C ASP A 349 -8.14 -17.28 10.73
N PHE A 350 -7.22 -16.33 10.78
CA PHE A 350 -6.63 -15.89 12.05
C PHE A 350 -6.56 -14.37 12.11
N VAL A 351 -6.71 -13.85 13.32
CA VAL A 351 -6.76 -12.41 13.65
C VAL A 351 -5.34 -11.97 13.95
N THR A 352 -4.83 -11.02 13.19
CA THR A 352 -3.56 -10.34 13.48
C THR A 352 -3.71 -9.50 14.75
N ALA A 353 -2.60 -9.13 15.40
CA ALA A 353 -2.66 -8.16 16.49
C ALA A 353 -3.43 -6.91 16.02
N ASP A 354 -4.28 -6.36 16.89
CA ASP A 354 -5.13 -5.22 16.57
C ASP A 354 -4.24 -4.03 16.17
N ILE A 355 -4.21 -3.70 14.88
CA ILE A 355 -3.59 -2.49 14.32
C ILE A 355 -4.67 -1.50 13.86
N THR A 356 -5.87 -1.58 14.44
CA THR A 356 -7.02 -0.81 13.96
C THR A 356 -6.80 0.66 14.23
N LEU A 357 -6.46 1.41 13.19
CA LEU A 357 -6.64 2.84 13.14
C LEU A 357 -8.13 3.12 12.95
N ALA A 358 -8.75 3.76 13.94
CA ALA A 358 -10.14 4.16 13.92
C ALA A 358 -10.25 5.69 13.94
N VAL A 359 -11.17 6.22 13.14
CA VAL A 359 -11.52 7.65 13.15
C VAL A 359 -13.03 7.81 13.14
N THR A 360 -13.54 8.71 13.99
CA THR A 360 -14.97 9.03 14.09
C THR A 360 -15.15 10.53 13.97
N GLY A 361 -16.03 10.96 13.06
CA GLY A 361 -16.45 12.36 12.96
C GLY A 361 -17.29 12.74 14.18
N LEU A 362 -16.91 13.81 14.88
CA LEU A 362 -17.66 14.39 16.00
C LEU A 362 -18.32 15.73 15.64
N THR A 363 -18.23 16.10 14.36
CA THR A 363 -18.79 17.34 13.84
C THR A 363 -20.27 17.16 13.58
N GLU A 364 -21.09 18.10 14.05
CA GLU A 364 -22.54 18.07 13.81
C GLU A 364 -22.91 18.73 12.49
N SER A 365 -23.96 18.24 11.85
CA SER A 365 -24.55 18.89 10.66
C SER A 365 -25.05 20.30 10.98
N ALA A 366 -24.87 21.23 10.04
CA ALA A 366 -25.22 22.63 10.23
C ALA A 366 -25.61 23.33 8.93
N ASN A 367 -26.36 24.43 9.05
CA ASN A 367 -26.58 25.39 7.97
C ASN A 367 -25.63 26.58 8.16
N LEU A 368 -24.88 26.92 7.13
CA LEU A 368 -23.84 27.96 7.17
C LEU A 368 -24.08 29.02 6.10
N SER A 369 -23.66 30.24 6.39
CA SER A 369 -23.44 31.26 5.34
C SER A 369 -22.04 31.08 4.74
N VAL A 370 -21.84 31.52 3.49
CA VAL A 370 -20.50 31.67 2.91
C VAL A 370 -19.59 32.49 3.86
N ASP A 371 -18.31 32.15 3.95
CA ASP A 371 -17.30 32.70 4.87
C ASP A 371 -17.53 32.45 6.38
N GLN A 372 -18.63 31.79 6.79
CA GLN A 372 -18.86 31.47 8.19
C GLN A 372 -17.84 30.43 8.68
N VAL A 373 -17.11 30.77 9.75
CA VAL A 373 -16.18 29.84 10.41
C VAL A 373 -16.96 28.70 11.07
N PHE A 374 -16.56 27.47 10.72
CA PHE A 374 -17.15 26.23 11.18
C PHE A 374 -16.11 25.36 11.89
N SER A 375 -16.50 24.73 13.00
CA SER A 375 -15.60 23.88 13.79
C SER A 375 -15.64 22.45 13.27
N LEU A 376 -14.46 21.90 12.98
CA LEU A 376 -14.28 20.51 12.60
C LEU A 376 -13.70 19.74 13.78
N LYS A 377 -14.28 18.58 14.07
CA LYS A 377 -13.92 17.71 15.19
C LYS A 377 -13.97 16.25 14.80
N ALA A 378 -12.95 15.51 15.19
CA ALA A 378 -12.89 14.06 15.05
C ALA A 378 -12.19 13.43 16.25
N ARG A 379 -12.49 12.17 16.50
CA ARG A 379 -11.72 11.32 17.41
C ARG A 379 -10.95 10.31 16.60
N ALA A 380 -9.65 10.18 16.85
CA ALA A 380 -8.81 9.17 16.22
C ALA A 380 -8.01 8.41 17.27
N SER A 381 -7.90 7.10 17.07
CA SER A 381 -7.13 6.20 17.93
C SER A 381 -6.59 5.05 17.13
N THR A 382 -5.40 4.56 17.51
CA THR A 382 -4.82 3.35 16.97
C THR A 382 -4.57 2.35 18.11
N ALA A 383 -4.67 1.07 17.80
CA ALA A 383 -4.39 -0.02 18.74
C ALA A 383 -2.87 -0.24 18.97
N SER A 384 -2.03 0.18 18.00
CA SER A 384 -0.56 0.18 18.09
C SER A 384 0.03 1.46 17.50
N GLY A 385 1.19 1.89 18.02
CA GLY A 385 1.85 3.10 17.54
C GLY A 385 1.14 4.39 17.98
N GLN A 386 1.14 5.40 17.11
CA GLN A 386 0.49 6.69 17.34
C GLN A 386 -0.22 7.20 16.08
N VAL A 387 -1.27 7.98 16.28
CA VAL A 387 -1.91 8.72 15.18
C VAL A 387 -0.99 9.86 14.77
N GLU A 388 -0.48 9.81 13.54
CA GLU A 388 0.46 10.79 12.98
C GLU A 388 -0.27 12.08 12.56
N ARG A 389 -1.41 11.94 11.87
CA ARG A 389 -2.23 13.09 11.46
C ARG A 389 -3.70 12.74 11.33
N VAL A 390 -4.54 13.76 11.50
CA VAL A 390 -5.99 13.71 11.24
C VAL A 390 -6.38 14.89 10.36
N TRP A 391 -7.20 14.64 9.35
CA TRP A 391 -7.70 15.69 8.46
C TRP A 391 -9.15 15.45 8.08
N ALA A 392 -9.83 16.54 7.71
CA ALA A 392 -11.14 16.51 7.11
C ALA A 392 -10.98 16.71 5.60
N VAL A 393 -11.72 15.93 4.83
CA VAL A 393 -11.91 16.11 3.40
C VAL A 393 -13.30 16.71 3.22
N ILE A 394 -13.36 17.87 2.58
CA ILE A 394 -14.58 18.65 2.42
C ILE A 394 -14.97 18.62 0.94
N ARG A 395 -15.94 17.79 0.58
CA ARG A 395 -16.44 17.62 -0.79
C ARG A 395 -17.59 18.61 -1.04
N PRO A 396 -17.45 19.56 -1.98
CA PRO A 396 -18.50 20.51 -2.32
C PRO A 396 -19.62 19.87 -3.18
N PRO A 397 -20.76 20.57 -3.34
CA PRO A 397 -21.95 20.06 -4.04
C PRO A 397 -21.73 19.64 -5.49
N LYS A 398 -20.73 20.24 -6.16
CA LYS A 398 -20.25 19.83 -7.48
C LYS A 398 -18.73 19.98 -7.52
N MET A 399 -18.07 19.13 -8.30
CA MET A 399 -16.62 19.06 -8.36
C MET A 399 -16.10 18.88 -9.78
N ASN A 400 -14.89 19.39 -10.02
CA ASN A 400 -14.16 19.19 -11.27
C ASN A 400 -13.28 17.95 -11.23
N LEU A 401 -13.17 17.32 -12.39
CA LEU A 401 -12.27 16.21 -12.59
C LEU A 401 -10.87 16.77 -12.88
N VAL A 402 -9.89 16.41 -12.06
CA VAL A 402 -8.48 16.67 -12.36
C VAL A 402 -7.91 15.42 -13.01
N LEU A 403 -7.19 15.59 -14.12
CA LEU A 403 -6.46 14.53 -14.79
C LEU A 403 -4.98 14.81 -14.62
N ASP A 404 -4.22 13.78 -14.29
CA ASP A 404 -2.76 13.86 -14.31
C ASP A 404 -2.20 13.86 -15.75
N SER A 405 -0.88 13.91 -15.89
CA SER A 405 -0.22 13.92 -17.19
C SER A 405 -0.46 12.66 -18.03
N ASN A 406 -0.88 11.56 -17.40
CA ASN A 406 -1.17 10.27 -18.02
C ASN A 406 -2.67 10.08 -18.31
N GLY A 407 -3.50 11.08 -17.99
CA GLY A 407 -4.95 11.05 -18.21
C GLY A 407 -5.73 10.28 -17.14
N THR A 408 -5.06 9.86 -16.06
CA THR A 408 -5.69 9.22 -14.90
C THR A 408 -6.36 10.28 -14.05
N PRO A 409 -7.63 10.08 -13.66
CA PRO A 409 -8.33 11.02 -12.82
C PRO A 409 -7.87 10.93 -11.37
N ILE A 410 -7.57 12.09 -10.79
CA ILE A 410 -7.27 12.24 -9.37
C ILE A 410 -8.35 13.12 -8.77
N LEU A 411 -8.88 12.72 -7.61
CA LEU A 411 -9.81 13.56 -6.88
C LEU A 411 -9.00 14.63 -6.13
N ALA A 412 -9.46 15.88 -6.12
CA ALA A 412 -8.76 16.98 -5.48
C ALA A 412 -9.73 17.78 -4.62
N TYR A 413 -10.22 17.17 -3.55
CA TYR A 413 -11.17 17.82 -2.64
C TYR A 413 -10.44 18.77 -1.67
N PRO A 414 -11.06 19.92 -1.31
CA PRO A 414 -10.60 20.75 -0.21
C PRO A 414 -10.34 19.94 1.07
N ARG A 415 -9.35 20.37 1.85
CA ARG A 415 -8.93 19.68 3.07
C ARG A 415 -8.65 20.64 4.21
N ALA A 416 -8.93 20.19 5.43
CA ALA A 416 -8.54 20.89 6.65
C ALA A 416 -7.75 19.94 7.55
N MET A 417 -6.52 20.31 7.89
CA MET A 417 -5.72 19.56 8.88
C MET A 417 -6.26 19.86 10.27
N LEU A 418 -6.42 18.82 11.09
CA LEU A 418 -6.82 18.95 12.49
C LEU A 418 -5.58 18.88 13.39
N SER A 419 -5.68 19.52 14.56
CA SER A 419 -4.65 19.49 15.60
C SER A 419 -5.14 18.71 16.81
N PRO A 420 -4.26 17.95 17.49
CA PRO A 420 -4.64 17.20 18.68
C PRO A 420 -4.91 18.17 19.84
N LYS A 421 -5.96 17.90 20.60
CA LYS A 421 -6.32 18.69 21.78
C LYS A 421 -5.54 18.18 22.98
N ALA A 422 -4.64 19.01 23.53
CA ALA A 422 -3.75 18.61 24.63
C ALA A 422 -4.46 18.04 25.87
N SER A 423 -5.72 18.40 26.12
CA SER A 423 -6.52 17.91 27.25
C SER A 423 -7.16 16.53 27.02
N GLU A 424 -7.25 16.07 25.78
CA GLU A 424 -7.89 14.80 25.38
C GLU A 424 -7.11 14.21 24.21
N GLY A 425 -6.16 13.30 24.48
CA GLY A 425 -5.16 12.83 23.51
C GLY A 425 -5.68 12.14 22.24
N THR A 426 -6.98 11.80 22.16
CA THR A 426 -7.61 11.23 20.97
C THR A 426 -8.52 12.21 20.23
N LEU A 427 -8.75 13.41 20.77
CA LEU A 427 -9.61 14.42 20.17
C LEU A 427 -8.78 15.37 19.30
N TRP A 428 -9.23 15.56 18.06
CA TRP A 428 -8.62 16.43 17.07
C TRP A 428 -9.63 17.49 16.65
N GLU A 429 -9.17 18.75 16.52
CA GLU A 429 -10.03 19.88 16.19
C GLU A 429 -9.38 20.81 15.14
N SER A 430 -10.20 21.46 14.31
CA SER A 430 -9.80 22.52 13.38
C SER A 430 -10.94 23.52 13.17
N SER A 431 -10.69 24.55 12.37
CA SER A 431 -11.70 25.49 11.88
C SER A 431 -11.60 25.58 10.35
N TRP A 432 -12.75 25.70 9.69
CA TRP A 432 -12.83 25.81 8.24
C TRP A 432 -13.87 26.87 7.84
N ASN A 433 -13.57 27.66 6.81
CA ASN A 433 -14.43 28.73 6.31
C ASN A 433 -14.31 28.96 4.79
N GLU A 434 -13.79 27.99 4.04
CA GLU A 434 -13.46 28.14 2.62
C GLU A 434 -14.61 27.66 1.70
N ALA A 435 -15.85 27.75 2.17
CA ALA A 435 -17.01 27.43 1.34
C ALA A 435 -17.18 28.49 0.23
N ILE A 436 -17.49 28.06 -0.99
CA ILE A 436 -17.63 28.94 -2.17
C ILE A 436 -19.02 28.82 -2.79
N TYR A 437 -19.55 27.59 -2.87
CA TYR A 437 -20.78 27.26 -3.57
C TYR A 437 -21.98 27.16 -2.62
N ASN A 438 -23.17 27.41 -3.15
CA ASN A 438 -24.41 27.05 -2.48
C ASN A 438 -24.65 25.54 -2.59
N GLY A 439 -25.21 24.96 -1.53
CA GLY A 439 -25.65 23.57 -1.50
C GLY A 439 -25.00 22.77 -0.39
N ASP A 440 -25.16 21.46 -0.48
CA ASP A 440 -24.69 20.52 0.53
C ASP A 440 -23.23 20.14 0.31
N TYR A 441 -22.40 20.42 1.31
CA TYR A 441 -21.04 19.95 1.41
C TYR A 441 -20.99 18.72 2.31
N GLU A 442 -20.10 17.83 1.96
CA GLU A 442 -19.86 16.59 2.67
C GLU A 442 -18.49 16.62 3.33
N ILE A 443 -18.40 16.15 4.56
CA ILE A 443 -17.17 16.11 5.32
C ILE A 443 -16.92 14.68 5.79
N THR A 444 -15.82 14.11 5.31
CA THR A 444 -15.30 12.80 5.76
C THR A 444 -14.00 13.04 6.52
N PHE A 445 -13.84 12.41 7.67
CA PHE A 445 -12.61 12.50 8.45
C PHE A 445 -11.70 11.33 8.13
N TYR A 446 -10.41 11.60 8.07
CA TYR A 446 -9.38 10.62 7.84
C TYR A 446 -8.31 10.74 8.92
N ALA A 447 -7.68 9.62 9.23
CA ALA A 447 -6.50 9.56 10.07
C ALA A 447 -5.42 8.74 9.38
N GLU A 448 -4.16 9.07 9.63
CA GLU A 448 -2.98 8.29 9.27
C GLU A 448 -2.18 8.01 10.55
N ASP A 449 -1.72 6.78 10.74
CA ASP A 449 -0.81 6.42 11.83
C ASP A 449 0.65 6.51 11.40
N ASN A 450 1.56 6.33 12.36
CA ASN A 450 3.01 6.36 12.12
C ASN A 450 3.54 5.14 11.34
N GLU A 451 2.66 4.23 10.91
CA GLU A 451 2.97 3.14 10.00
C GLU A 451 2.37 3.38 8.60
N GLY A 452 1.75 4.54 8.34
CA GLY A 452 1.15 4.89 7.05
C GLY A 452 -0.17 4.17 6.76
N ASN A 453 -0.80 3.52 7.75
CA ASN A 453 -2.17 3.04 7.63
C ASN A 453 -3.09 4.25 7.61
N ILE A 454 -4.16 4.19 6.82
CA ILE A 454 -5.11 5.31 6.68
C ILE A 454 -6.52 4.75 6.83
N ALA A 455 -7.29 5.33 7.73
CA ALA A 455 -8.69 5.03 7.96
C ALA A 455 -9.57 6.25 7.70
N SER A 456 -10.83 6.02 7.37
CA SER A 456 -11.86 7.04 7.20
C SER A 456 -13.00 6.86 8.18
N SER A 457 -13.76 7.92 8.45
CA SER A 457 -14.95 7.83 9.29
C SER A 457 -16.08 7.10 8.58
N ASP A 458 -16.78 6.21 9.29
CA ASP A 458 -17.92 5.46 8.75
C ASP A 458 -19.06 6.38 8.33
N GLU A 459 -19.28 7.43 9.12
CA GLU A 459 -20.30 8.44 8.86
C GLU A 459 -19.69 9.70 8.24
N THR A 460 -20.43 10.21 7.28
CA THR A 460 -20.17 11.49 6.64
C THR A 460 -20.97 12.58 7.34
N VAL A 461 -20.38 13.76 7.50
CA VAL A 461 -21.06 14.93 8.05
C VAL A 461 -21.53 15.84 6.91
N MET A 462 -22.82 16.16 6.90
CA MET A 462 -23.41 17.09 5.92
C MET A 462 -23.53 18.50 6.49
N ILE A 463 -23.05 19.50 5.76
CA ILE A 463 -23.33 20.92 6.03
C ILE A 463 -23.96 21.56 4.80
N THR A 464 -24.93 22.45 4.99
CA THR A 464 -25.59 23.17 3.89
C THR A 464 -25.13 24.61 3.88
N VAL A 465 -24.53 25.06 2.76
CA VAL A 465 -24.02 26.41 2.60
C VAL A 465 -24.97 27.25 1.76
N SER A 466 -25.20 28.49 2.19
CA SER A 466 -26.02 29.49 1.51
C SER A 466 -25.31 30.84 1.38
N GLY A 467 -25.69 31.65 0.38
CA GLY A 467 -25.07 32.96 0.10
C GLY A 467 -23.80 32.91 -0.76
N GLY A 468 -23.39 31.73 -1.22
CA GLY A 468 -22.28 31.52 -2.15
C GLY A 468 -22.68 31.57 -3.63
N LEU A 469 -21.82 31.06 -4.50
CA LEU A 469 -22.05 30.96 -5.94
C LEU A 469 -22.93 29.74 -6.29
N ALA A 470 -23.68 29.80 -7.39
CA ALA A 470 -24.30 28.59 -7.93
C ALA A 470 -23.20 27.66 -8.47
N PRO A 471 -23.17 26.37 -8.10
CA PRO A 471 -22.13 25.47 -8.56
C PRO A 471 -22.27 25.20 -10.07
N PRO A 472 -21.20 25.34 -10.88
CA PRO A 472 -21.24 25.22 -12.34
C PRO A 472 -21.63 23.80 -12.77
N ASP A 473 -22.27 23.64 -13.93
CA ASP A 473 -22.64 22.30 -14.44
C ASP A 473 -21.41 21.47 -14.89
N SER A 474 -20.35 22.16 -15.31
CA SER A 474 -19.01 21.61 -15.54
C SER A 474 -17.96 22.73 -15.49
N SER A 475 -16.75 22.41 -15.04
CA SER A 475 -15.59 23.30 -15.14
C SER A 475 -14.29 22.51 -15.31
N ALA A 476 -13.30 23.14 -15.94
CA ALA A 476 -11.95 22.61 -16.10
C ALA A 476 -10.97 23.41 -15.24
N ILE A 477 -10.06 22.73 -14.55
CA ILE A 477 -9.01 23.37 -13.76
C ILE A 477 -7.71 23.37 -14.59
N GLU A 478 -7.11 24.53 -14.75
CA GLU A 478 -5.80 24.74 -15.36
C GLU A 478 -4.81 25.11 -14.25
N ILE A 479 -3.76 24.30 -14.08
CA ILE A 479 -2.63 24.63 -13.20
C ILE A 479 -1.59 25.39 -14.03
N ILE A 480 -1.35 26.64 -13.68
CA ILE A 480 -0.37 27.51 -14.33
C ILE A 480 0.82 27.65 -13.39
N LEU A 481 1.91 26.96 -13.73
CA LEU A 481 3.21 27.17 -13.09
C LEU A 481 3.85 28.43 -13.67
N GLU A 482 4.46 29.25 -12.83
CA GLU A 482 5.23 30.42 -13.32
C GLU A 482 6.44 29.98 -14.18
N LYS A 483 7.03 28.82 -13.83
CA LYS A 483 8.16 28.20 -14.54
C LYS A 483 8.29 26.71 -14.23
N ASP A 484 8.94 25.98 -15.14
CA ASP A 484 9.06 24.52 -15.06
C ASP A 484 10.14 24.02 -14.09
N ARG A 485 11.02 24.91 -13.61
CA ARG A 485 12.15 24.56 -12.73
C ARG A 485 12.43 25.66 -11.71
N TYR A 486 12.54 25.26 -10.44
CA TYR A 486 12.84 26.14 -9.30
C TYR A 486 14.20 25.77 -8.69
N GLN A 487 14.95 26.77 -8.22
CA GLN A 487 16.15 26.55 -7.44
C GLN A 487 15.82 26.31 -5.96
N ARG A 488 16.68 25.60 -5.25
CA ARG A 488 16.52 25.38 -3.81
C ARG A 488 16.51 26.72 -3.08
N GLY A 489 15.43 27.01 -2.36
CA GLY A 489 15.22 28.27 -1.63
C GLY A 489 14.51 29.36 -2.43
N GLU A 490 14.13 29.11 -3.68
CA GLU A 490 13.32 30.01 -4.50
C GLU A 490 11.83 29.87 -4.15
N SER A 491 11.12 31.00 -4.07
CA SER A 491 9.68 31.02 -3.85
C SER A 491 8.95 30.36 -5.02
N PHE A 492 8.10 29.38 -4.70
CA PHE A 492 7.26 28.67 -5.66
C PHE A 492 5.90 29.36 -5.80
N GLN A 493 5.50 29.69 -7.03
CA GLN A 493 4.19 30.29 -7.29
C GLN A 493 3.42 29.46 -8.33
N VAL A 494 2.20 29.10 -7.96
CA VAL A 494 1.25 28.37 -8.81
C VAL A 494 -0.05 29.12 -8.83
N SER A 495 -0.62 29.26 -10.03
CA SER A 495 -1.96 29.81 -10.21
C SER A 495 -2.89 28.69 -10.69
N LEU A 496 -3.94 28.43 -9.92
CA LEU A 496 -5.04 27.58 -10.37
C LEU A 496 -6.08 28.48 -11.05
N ARG A 497 -6.38 28.19 -12.32
CA ARG A 497 -7.45 28.85 -13.07
C ARG A 497 -8.57 27.84 -13.30
N GLU A 498 -9.70 28.08 -12.65
CA GLU A 498 -10.91 27.30 -12.88
C GLU A 498 -11.73 27.98 -14.00
N HIS A 499 -11.92 27.28 -15.12
CA HIS A 499 -12.74 27.72 -16.24
C HIS A 499 -14.19 27.36 -15.97
N LEU A 500 -14.93 28.32 -15.39
CA LEU A 500 -16.29 28.12 -14.88
C LEU A 500 -17.40 28.14 -15.96
N ASN A 501 -17.06 28.23 -17.26
CA ASN A 501 -18.00 28.35 -18.38
C ASN A 501 -18.94 29.60 -18.35
N TRP A 502 -18.64 30.62 -17.54
CA TRP A 502 -19.26 31.95 -17.57
C TRP A 502 -18.25 33.08 -17.41
#